data_AF-A0A8C1RLB8-F1
#
_entry.id   AF-A0A8C1RLB8-F1
#
_cell.length_a   1.000
_cell.length_b   1.000
_cell.length_c   1.000
_cell.angle_alpha   90.00
_cell.angle_beta   90.00
_cell.angle_gamma   90.00
#
_symmetry.space_group_name_H-M   'P 1'
#
loop_
_entity.id
_entity.type
_entity.pdbx_description
1 polymer ?
#
loop_
_entity_poly.entity_id
_entity_poly.type
_entity_poly.pdbx_seq_one_letter_code
_entity_poly.pdbx_strand_id
1 'polypeptide(L)'
;MAFKQMEQISQFLNAAERYGVVKTDMFQTVDLWEGKDLAAVQRTLMALGSIAVTKDEGSFRGDPSWFFKKAQENRRDFSDDQLKEGKNVIGLQMGSNKGASQSGMTGYGRPRQIMNP
;
A
#
# COMPACT_ATOMS: atom_id res chain seq x y z
N MET A 1 7.64 -3.79 43.22
CA MET A 1 6.20 -4.13 43.33
C MET A 1 5.72 -4.57 41.95
N ALA A 2 5.29 -5.82 41.80
CA ALA A 2 4.84 -6.40 40.52
C ALA A 2 3.83 -5.53 39.76
N PHE A 3 2.92 -4.88 40.49
CA PHE A 3 1.91 -3.97 39.94
C PHE A 3 2.49 -2.82 39.11
N LYS A 4 3.60 -2.22 39.55
CA LYS A 4 4.21 -1.08 38.85
C LYS A 4 4.77 -1.49 37.48
N GLN A 5 5.30 -2.71 37.37
CA GLN A 5 5.86 -3.22 36.12
C GLN A 5 4.74 -3.59 35.14
N MET A 6 3.66 -4.21 35.61
CA MET A 6 2.47 -4.48 34.79
C MET A 6 1.81 -3.19 34.27
N GLU A 7 1.76 -2.15 35.10
CA GLU A 7 1.27 -0.83 34.71
C GLU A 7 2.13 -0.18 33.62
N GLN A 8 3.47 -0.29 33.70
CA GLN A 8 4.37 0.19 32.65
C GLN A 8 4.13 -0.52 31.30
N ILE A 9 3.86 -1.83 31.33
CA ILE A 9 3.51 -2.60 30.13
C ILE A 9 2.19 -2.08 29.54
N SER A 10 1.17 -1.85 30.37
CA SER A 10 -0.11 -1.27 29.94
C SER A 10 0.08 0.10 29.28
N GLN A 11 0.93 0.97 29.85
CA GLN A 11 1.23 2.28 29.28
C GLN A 11 1.90 2.17 27.90
N PHE A 12 2.83 1.23 27.73
CA PHE A 12 3.44 0.95 26.43
C PHE A 12 2.40 0.49 25.41
N LEU A 13 1.54 -0.47 25.75
CA LEU A 13 0.52 -1.02 24.84
C LEU A 13 -0.46 0.07 24.38
N ASN A 14 -0.90 0.93 25.30
CA ASN A 14 -1.76 2.07 24.97
C ASN A 14 -1.07 3.08 24.03
N ALA A 15 0.23 3.33 24.23
CA ALA A 15 1.01 4.21 23.37
C ALA A 15 1.22 3.59 21.97
N ALA A 16 1.49 2.29 21.91
CA ALA A 16 1.68 1.56 20.65
C ALA A 16 0.39 1.54 19.82
N GLU A 17 -0.77 1.32 20.44
CA GLU A 17 -2.07 1.39 19.76
C GLU A 17 -2.31 2.79 19.17
N ARG A 18 -2.10 3.84 19.97
CA ARG A 18 -2.23 5.24 19.51
C ARG A 18 -1.24 5.60 18.41
N TYR A 19 -0.05 4.99 18.42
CA TYR A 19 0.95 5.20 17.38
C TYR A 19 0.57 4.53 16.05
N GLY A 20 -0.41 3.61 16.06
CA GLY A 20 -0.98 2.97 14.88
C GLY A 20 -0.67 1.48 14.75
N VAL A 21 -0.18 0.83 15.80
CA VAL A 21 -0.04 -0.65 15.82
C VAL A 21 -1.44 -1.27 15.84
N VAL A 22 -1.68 -2.25 14.97
CA VAL A 22 -2.96 -2.96 14.90
C VAL A 22 -3.11 -3.86 16.12
N LYS A 23 -4.30 -3.91 16.73
CA LYS A 23 -4.59 -4.73 17.92
C LYS A 23 -4.21 -6.21 17.76
N THR A 24 -4.31 -6.74 16.55
CA THR A 24 -3.93 -8.13 16.24
C THR A 24 -2.44 -8.39 16.41
N ASP A 25 -1.61 -7.35 16.26
CA ASP A 25 -0.16 -7.41 16.38
C ASP A 25 0.31 -7.01 17.78
N MET A 26 -0.60 -6.72 18.72
CA MET A 26 -0.27 -6.37 20.11
C MET A 26 -0.23 -7.61 21.02
N PHE A 27 0.80 -7.68 21.85
CA PHE A 27 0.89 -8.64 22.94
C PHE A 27 0.04 -8.21 24.15
N GLN A 28 -0.25 -9.16 25.05
CA GLN A 28 -0.93 -8.91 26.33
C GLN A 28 0.07 -8.85 27.48
N THR A 29 -0.29 -8.19 28.59
CA THR A 29 0.62 -8.03 29.74
C THR A 29 1.22 -9.36 30.24
N VAL A 30 0.46 -10.45 30.23
CA VAL A 30 0.91 -11.79 30.64
C VAL A 30 2.01 -12.36 29.73
N ASP A 31 2.03 -11.99 28.45
CA ASP A 31 2.98 -12.50 27.47
C ASP A 31 4.41 -12.06 27.80
N LEU A 32 4.55 -10.84 28.32
CA LEU A 32 5.84 -10.28 28.76
C LEU A 32 6.09 -10.49 30.26
N TRP A 33 5.08 -10.28 31.10
CA TRP A 33 5.24 -10.33 32.56
C TRP A 33 5.47 -11.75 33.07
N GLU A 34 4.68 -12.72 32.59
CA GLU A 34 4.82 -14.14 32.97
C GLU A 34 5.64 -14.92 31.94
N GLY A 35 6.05 -14.28 30.84
CA GLY A 35 6.83 -14.90 29.77
C GLY A 35 6.04 -15.92 28.93
N LYS A 36 4.71 -15.78 28.87
CA LYS A 36 3.82 -16.76 28.21
C LYS A 36 4.01 -16.84 26.69
N ASP A 37 4.24 -15.70 26.04
CA ASP A 37 4.49 -15.63 24.59
C ASP A 37 5.40 -14.44 24.23
N LEU A 38 6.71 -14.64 24.40
CA LEU A 38 7.70 -13.63 24.01
C LEU A 38 7.76 -13.41 22.49
N ALA A 39 7.27 -14.36 21.68
CA ALA A 39 7.19 -14.17 20.24
C ALA A 39 6.12 -13.14 19.87
N ALA A 40 5.00 -13.06 20.61
CA ALA A 40 4.04 -11.97 20.46
C ALA A 40 4.68 -10.61 20.75
N VAL A 41 5.47 -10.51 21.82
CA VAL A 41 6.21 -9.28 22.18
C VAL A 41 7.13 -8.85 21.04
N GLN A 42 7.92 -9.80 20.50
CA GLN A 42 8.80 -9.53 19.36
C GLN A 42 8.01 -9.05 18.13
N ARG A 43 6.88 -9.69 17.80
CA ARG A 43 6.02 -9.27 16.67
C ARG A 43 5.52 -7.84 16.85
N THR A 44 5.06 -7.47 18.05
CA THR A 44 4.62 -6.11 18.34
C THR A 44 5.74 -5.08 18.16
N LEU A 45 6.96 -5.38 18.62
CA LEU A 45 8.11 -4.50 18.45
C LEU A 45 8.50 -4.33 16.98
N MET A 46 8.49 -5.42 16.21
CA MET A 46 8.74 -5.36 14.76
C MET A 46 7.66 -4.53 14.05
N ALA A 47 6.39 -4.71 14.40
CA ALA A 47 5.29 -3.93 13.83
C ALA A 47 5.42 -2.43 14.16
N LEU A 48 5.77 -2.10 15.41
CA LEU A 48 5.98 -0.73 15.87
C LEU A 48 7.14 -0.05 15.13
N GLY A 49 8.29 -0.73 15.04
CA GLY A 49 9.47 -0.20 14.35
C GLY A 49 9.23 0.01 12.84
N SER A 50 8.54 -0.93 12.18
CA SER A 50 8.13 -0.76 10.79
C SER A 50 7.22 0.46 10.60
N ILE A 51 6.28 0.72 11.52
CA ILE A 51 5.44 1.94 11.47
C ILE A 51 6.31 3.19 11.67
N ALA A 52 7.21 3.20 12.64
CA ALA A 52 8.07 4.34 12.93
C ALA A 52 8.95 4.72 11.72
N VAL A 53 9.58 3.74 11.06
CA VAL A 53 10.37 3.94 9.84
C VAL A 53 9.51 4.35 8.65
N THR A 54 8.23 3.97 8.62
CA THR A 54 7.30 4.36 7.56
C THR A 54 6.85 5.81 7.70
N LYS A 55 6.55 6.25 8.94
CA LYS A 55 6.09 7.62 9.21
C LYS A 55 7.20 8.66 9.05
N ASP A 56 8.45 8.27 9.27
CA ASP A 56 9.64 9.12 9.07
C ASP A 56 9.57 10.48 9.82
N GLU A 57 9.04 10.45 11.05
CA GLU A 57 8.84 11.65 11.90
C GLU A 57 10.14 12.16 12.55
N GLY A 58 11.30 11.57 12.25
CA GLY A 58 12.59 11.87 12.88
C GLY A 58 12.71 11.45 14.35
N SER A 59 11.70 10.77 14.91
CA SER A 59 11.67 10.27 16.28
C SER A 59 12.45 8.96 16.45
N PHE A 60 12.53 8.14 15.41
CA PHE A 60 13.28 6.89 15.39
C PHE A 60 14.77 7.16 15.14
N ARG A 61 15.65 6.69 16.05
CA ARG A 61 17.11 6.90 16.02
C ARG A 61 17.92 5.61 15.81
N GLY A 62 17.28 4.52 15.40
CA GLY A 62 17.94 3.25 15.10
C GLY A 62 18.30 3.10 13.62
N ASP A 63 18.88 1.96 13.26
CA ASP A 63 19.11 1.60 11.86
C ASP A 63 17.77 1.28 11.17
N PRO A 64 17.35 2.06 10.15
CA PRO A 64 16.10 1.80 9.44
C PRO A 64 16.09 0.46 8.70
N SER A 65 17.25 -0.15 8.41
CA SER A 65 17.35 -1.41 7.67
C SER A 65 16.77 -2.62 8.41
N TRP A 66 16.61 -2.50 9.73
CA TRP A 66 16.04 -3.56 10.57
C TRP A 66 14.52 -3.69 10.42
N PHE A 67 13.88 -2.68 9.85
CA PHE A 67 12.43 -2.60 9.71
C PHE A 67 12.03 -2.39 8.26
N PHE A 68 10.85 -2.89 7.90
CA PHE A 68 10.31 -2.70 6.56
C PHE A 68 9.37 -1.49 6.52
N LYS A 69 9.39 -0.75 5.41
CA LYS A 69 8.40 0.31 5.19
C LYS A 69 7.06 -0.30 4.81
N LYS A 70 6.00 0.08 5.53
CA LYS A 70 4.62 -0.28 5.19
C LYS A 70 4.18 0.52 3.97
N ALA A 71 3.32 -0.07 3.15
CA ALA A 71 2.71 0.63 2.03
C ALA A 71 1.94 1.86 2.53
N GLN A 72 2.10 2.98 1.85
CA GLN A 72 1.37 4.22 2.12
C GLN A 72 0.42 4.50 0.97
N GLU A 73 -0.72 5.13 1.29
CA GLU A 73 -1.66 5.58 0.26
C GLU A 73 -0.97 6.60 -0.64
N ASN A 74 -0.96 6.32 -1.94
CA ASN A 74 -0.53 7.30 -2.95
C ASN A 74 -1.77 7.97 -3.52
N ARG A 75 -2.32 8.94 -2.78
CA ARG A 75 -3.48 9.71 -3.23
C ARG A 75 -3.03 10.61 -4.39
N ARG A 76 -3.65 10.39 -5.56
CA ARG A 76 -3.43 11.19 -6.75
C ARG A 76 -4.68 12.00 -7.01
N ASP A 77 -4.52 13.31 -7.08
CA ASP A 77 -5.59 14.20 -7.50
C ASP A 77 -5.46 14.43 -9.01
N PHE A 78 -6.57 14.29 -9.71
CA PHE A 78 -6.68 14.50 -11.15
C PHE A 78 -7.61 15.68 -11.41
N SER A 79 -7.34 16.46 -12.46
CA SER A 79 -8.27 17.52 -12.86
C SER A 79 -9.57 16.94 -13.42
N ASP A 80 -10.65 17.71 -13.35
CA ASP A 80 -11.95 17.31 -13.92
C ASP A 80 -11.85 16.98 -15.41
N ASP A 81 -11.05 17.74 -16.16
CA ASP A 81 -10.77 17.48 -17.57
C ASP A 81 -10.05 16.13 -17.76
N GLN A 82 -9.06 15.82 -16.94
CA GLN A 82 -8.34 14.55 -17.00
C GLN A 82 -9.24 13.35 -16.65
N LEU A 83 -10.14 13.51 -15.68
CA LEU A 83 -11.13 12.50 -15.34
C LEU A 83 -12.14 12.31 -16.48
N LYS A 84 -12.54 13.38 -17.17
CA LYS A 84 -13.43 13.35 -18.33
C LYS A 84 -12.79 12.62 -19.51
N GLU A 85 -11.53 12.92 -19.83
CA GLU A 85 -10.78 12.20 -20.87
C GLU A 85 -10.59 10.73 -20.53
N GLY A 86 -10.39 10.40 -19.24
CA GLY A 86 -10.31 9.01 -18.77
C GLY A 86 -11.54 8.16 -19.12
N LYS A 87 -12.75 8.76 -19.16
CA LYS A 87 -13.98 8.05 -19.55
C LYS A 87 -14.00 7.62 -21.02
N ASN A 88 -13.21 8.27 -21.87
CA ASN A 88 -13.10 7.96 -23.29
C ASN A 88 -12.05 6.86 -23.58
N VAL A 89 -11.32 6.39 -22.57
CA VAL A 89 -10.30 5.34 -22.71
C VAL A 89 -10.95 3.96 -22.63
N ILE A 90 -10.99 3.25 -23.75
CA ILE A 90 -11.47 1.87 -23.80
C ILE A 90 -10.37 0.94 -23.26
N GLY A 91 -10.73 0.10 -22.29
CA GLY A 91 -9.80 -0.87 -21.70
C GLY A 91 -9.34 -1.92 -22.72
N LEU A 92 -8.09 -2.39 -22.61
CA LEU A 92 -7.46 -3.28 -23.60
C LEU A 92 -8.24 -4.57 -23.89
N GLN A 93 -9.01 -5.08 -22.93
CA GLN A 93 -9.88 -6.24 -23.13
C GLN A 93 -11.05 -5.96 -24.08
N MET A 94 -11.50 -4.71 -24.16
CA MET A 94 -12.59 -4.26 -25.04
C MET A 94 -12.06 -3.72 -26.39
N GLY A 95 -10.77 -3.94 -26.68
CA GLY A 95 -10.08 -3.40 -27.84
C GLY A 95 -9.46 -2.03 -27.59
N SER A 96 -8.59 -1.58 -28.50
CA SER A 96 -7.92 -0.28 -28.41
C SER A 96 -8.28 0.57 -29.62
N ASN A 97 -8.75 1.80 -29.37
CA ASN A 97 -8.94 2.80 -30.42
C ASN A 97 -7.63 3.53 -30.80
N LYS A 98 -6.51 3.21 -30.13
CA LYS A 98 -5.18 3.78 -30.41
C LYS A 98 -4.38 2.96 -31.44
N GLY A 99 -4.95 1.87 -31.96
CA GLY A 99 -4.42 1.12 -33.10
C GLY A 99 -4.78 1.78 -34.44
N ALA A 100 -4.43 1.12 -35.55
CA ALA A 100 -4.61 1.63 -36.92
C ALA A 100 -5.98 2.28 -37.13
N SER A 101 -6.00 3.61 -37.23
CA SER A 101 -7.22 4.31 -37.63
C SER A 101 -7.55 3.91 -39.07
N GLN A 102 -8.83 3.81 -39.41
CA GLN A 102 -9.29 3.48 -40.77
C GLN A 102 -8.87 4.52 -41.84
N SER A 103 -8.02 5.50 -41.50
CA SER A 103 -7.40 6.40 -42.46
C SER A 103 -6.58 5.59 -43.49
N GLY A 104 -7.03 5.59 -44.74
CA GLY A 104 -6.34 4.90 -45.84
C GLY A 104 -6.78 3.46 -46.11
N MET A 105 -7.66 2.87 -45.29
CA MET A 105 -8.31 1.61 -45.68
C MET A 105 -9.37 1.91 -46.74
N THR A 106 -9.20 1.35 -47.94
CA THR A 106 -10.22 1.45 -48.99
C THR A 106 -11.44 0.63 -48.57
N GLY A 107 -12.60 1.27 -48.44
CA GLY A 107 -13.85 0.61 -48.05
C GLY A 107 -14.25 -0.56 -48.96
N TYR A 108 -15.12 -1.44 -48.45
CA TYR A 108 -15.70 -2.54 -49.21
C TYR A 108 -16.34 -2.03 -50.52
N GLY A 109 -15.98 -2.64 -51.64
CA GLY A 109 -16.53 -2.29 -52.96
C GLY A 109 -15.57 -1.64 -53.96
N ARG A 110 -14.28 -1.45 -53.63
CA ARG A 110 -13.31 -1.03 -54.66
C ARG A 110 -13.11 -2.13 -55.70
N PRO A 111 -13.23 -1.84 -57.02
CA PRO A 111 -12.95 -2.81 -58.06
C PRO A 111 -11.46 -3.20 -58.03
N ARG A 112 -11.17 -4.48 -58.27
CA ARG A 112 -9.79 -4.99 -58.32
C ARG A 112 -9.03 -4.27 -59.44
N GLN A 113 -7.84 -3.76 -59.15
CA GLN A 113 -6.96 -3.21 -60.18
C GLN A 113 -6.45 -4.37 -61.05
N ILE A 114 -7.09 -4.60 -62.20
CA ILE A 114 -6.58 -5.49 -63.23
C ILE A 114 -5.56 -4.68 -64.04
N MET A 115 -4.28 -4.97 -63.86
CA MET A 115 -3.23 -4.44 -64.73
C MET A 115 -3.20 -5.31 -65.98
N ASN A 116 -3.52 -4.73 -67.14
CA ASN A 116 -3.31 -5.40 -68.43
C ASN A 116 -1.79 -5.46 -68.72
N PRO A 117 -1.32 -6.55 -69.35
CA PRO A 117 0.10 -6.82 -69.58
C PRO A 117 0.78 -5.78 -70.47
#